data_AF-A0A965EN75-F1
#
_entry.id   AF-A0A965EN75-F1
#
_cell.length_a   1.000
_cell.length_b   1.000
_cell.length_c   1.000
_cell.angle_alpha   90.00
_cell.angle_beta   90.00
_cell.angle_gamma   90.00
#
_symmetry.space_group_name_H-M   'P 1'
#
loop_
_entity.id
_entity.type
_entity.pdbx_description
1 polymer ?
#
loop_
_entity_poly.entity_id
_entity_poly.type
_entity_poly.pdbx_seq_one_letter_code
_entity_poly.pdbx_strand_id
1 'polypeptide(L)' 'MSLQGVKFRASEIEPEIIDAADIVIDYGLMRWNRYNHSSTMINVSTMEVIRYGSCFDLIDDLLRTHFDIVLPPNPYEGS' A
#
# COMPACT_ATOMS: atom_id res chain seq x y z
N MET A 1 19.91 3.02 4.25
CA MET A 1 18.89 2.84 5.30
C MET A 1 17.57 2.64 4.57
N SER A 2 16.90 1.49 4.64
CA SER A 2 15.72 1.21 3.80
C SER A 2 14.54 0.62 4.58
N LEU A 3 14.41 0.97 5.86
CA LEU A 3 13.42 0.39 6.79
C LEU A 3 12.54 1.42 7.50
N GLN A 4 12.49 2.69 7.04
CA GLN A 4 11.71 3.74 7.70
C GLN A 4 10.21 3.77 7.31
N GLY A 5 9.70 2.71 6.68
CA GLY A 5 8.32 2.64 6.23
C GLY A 5 8.01 3.48 4.99
N VAL A 6 6.74 3.51 4.62
CA VAL A 6 6.21 4.24 3.46
C VAL A 6 6.13 5.74 3.77
N LYS A 7 6.45 6.59 2.79
CA LYS A 7 6.31 8.04 2.83
C LYS A 7 5.02 8.46 2.14
N PHE A 8 4.28 9.39 2.71
CA PHE A 8 3.00 9.88 2.21
C PHE A 8 3.04 11.35 1.78
N ARG A 9 4.15 12.05 2.03
CA ARG A 9 4.42 13.41 1.54
C ARG A 9 5.83 13.50 0.96
N ALA A 10 6.04 14.41 0.02
CA ALA A 10 7.37 14.69 -0.51
C ALA A 10 8.35 15.13 0.60
N SER A 11 7.87 15.91 1.58
CA SER A 11 8.64 16.37 2.73
C SER A 11 9.11 15.26 3.68
N GLU A 12 8.56 14.05 3.57
CA GLU A 12 8.94 12.89 4.40
C GLU A 12 10.03 12.03 3.75
N ILE A 13 10.32 12.28 2.47
CA ILE A 13 11.41 11.64 1.74
C ILE A 13 12.74 12.20 2.25
N GLU A 14 13.72 11.31 2.38
CA GLU A 14 15.06 11.64 2.84
C GLU A 14 15.69 12.74 1.95
N PRO A 15 16.32 13.80 2.52
CA PRO A 15 16.86 14.91 1.74
C PRO A 15 17.85 14.48 0.65
N GLU A 16 18.69 13.50 0.95
CA GLU A 16 19.68 12.94 0.01
C GLU A 16 19.03 12.34 -1.24
N ILE A 17 17.79 11.82 -1.12
CA ILE A 17 17.02 11.27 -2.25
C ILE A 17 16.38 12.41 -3.05
N ILE A 18 15.87 13.44 -2.37
CA ILE A 18 15.32 14.64 -3.02
C ILE A 18 16.40 15.38 -3.81
N ASP A 19 17.59 15.56 -3.23
CA ASP A 19 18.71 16.25 -3.87
C ASP A 19 19.26 15.50 -5.10
N ALA A 20 19.07 14.18 -5.14
CA ALA A 20 19.47 13.33 -6.26
C ALA A 20 18.41 13.23 -7.38
N ALA A 21 17.20 13.75 -7.17
CA ALA A 21 16.10 13.65 -8.13
C ALA A 21 16.12 14.81 -9.13
N ASP A 22 15.98 14.52 -10.42
CA ASP A 22 15.84 15.56 -11.44
C ASP A 22 14.53 16.36 -11.29
N ILE A 23 13.46 15.72 -10.79
CA ILE A 23 12.13 16.29 -10.66
C ILE A 23 11.45 15.76 -9.39
N VAL A 24 10.82 16.65 -8.63
CA VAL A 24 9.90 16.32 -7.52
C VAL A 24 8.50 16.82 -7.85
N ILE A 25 7.51 15.93 -7.80
CA ILE A 25 6.10 16.26 -8.01
C ILE A 25 5.36 16.12 -6.69
N ASP A 26 5.01 17.25 -6.07
CA ASP A 26 4.33 17.29 -4.77
C ASP A 26 2.84 17.62 -4.93
N TYR A 27 1.99 16.60 -4.80
CA TYR A 27 0.52 16.74 -4.74
C TYR A 27 -0.02 16.81 -3.31
N GLY A 28 0.85 17.02 -2.32
CA GLY A 28 0.51 17.02 -0.90
C GLY A 28 0.38 15.62 -0.33
N LEU A 29 -0.58 15.44 0.58
CA LEU A 29 -0.76 14.18 1.31
C LEU A 29 -1.37 13.10 0.41
N MET A 30 -0.70 11.96 0.33
CA MET A 30 -1.19 10.77 -0.38
C MET A 30 -2.58 10.37 0.15
N ARG A 31 -3.57 10.24 -0.75
CA ARG A 31 -5.00 10.03 -0.43
C ARG A 31 -5.27 8.89 0.57
N TRP A 32 -4.52 7.80 0.44
CA TRP A 32 -4.67 6.57 1.20
C TRP A 32 -3.69 6.46 2.38
N ASN A 33 -3.10 7.58 2.83
CA ASN A 33 -2.16 7.60 3.97
C ASN A 33 -2.71 6.97 5.25
N ARG A 34 -4.04 6.97 5.44
CA ARG A 34 -4.68 6.42 6.65
C ARG A 34 -4.42 4.94 6.85
N TYR A 35 -4.15 4.20 5.78
CA TYR A 35 -3.76 2.80 5.87
C TYR A 35 -2.36 2.62 6.45
N ASN A 36 -1.51 3.65 6.43
CA ASN A 36 -0.16 3.67 7.00
C ASN A 36 0.78 2.52 6.52
N HIS A 37 0.45 1.90 5.39
CA HIS A 37 1.18 0.79 4.79
C HIS A 37 1.29 0.99 3.27
N SER A 38 2.22 0.27 2.63
CA SER A 38 2.29 0.23 1.16
C SER A 38 1.04 -0.47 0.58
N SER A 39 0.94 -0.57 -0.75
CA SER A 39 -0.18 -1.22 -1.42
C SER A 39 -0.32 -2.71 -1.07
N THR A 40 -1.55 -3.21 -1.12
CA THR A 40 -1.83 -4.65 -1.16
C THR A 40 -1.26 -5.25 -2.44
N MET A 41 -0.66 -6.44 -2.34
CA MET A 41 -0.09 -7.18 -3.47
C MET A 41 -0.69 -8.58 -3.52
N ILE A 42 -1.27 -8.93 -4.67
CA ILE A 42 -1.96 -10.21 -4.90
C ILE A 42 -1.38 -10.83 -6.18
N ASN A 43 -1.06 -12.11 -6.13
CA ASN A 43 -0.82 -12.90 -7.32
C ASN A 43 -2.18 -13.29 -7.93
N VAL A 44 -2.58 -12.63 -9.01
CA VAL A 44 -3.90 -12.85 -9.64
C VAL A 44 -4.03 -14.20 -10.36
N SER A 45 -2.94 -14.94 -10.56
CA SER A 45 -3.02 -16.30 -11.13
C SER A 45 -3.35 -17.35 -10.08
N THR A 46 -2.99 -17.13 -8.82
CA THR A 46 -3.19 -18.07 -7.70
C THR A 46 -4.13 -17.53 -6.62
N MET A 47 -4.49 -16.26 -6.68
CA MET A 47 -5.19 -15.49 -5.63
C MET A 47 -4.47 -15.50 -4.28
N GLU A 48 -3.14 -15.67 -4.30
CA GLU A 48 -2.29 -15.57 -3.12
C GLU A 48 -2.04 -14.11 -2.76
N VAL A 49 -2.19 -13.77 -1.47
CA VAL A 49 -1.85 -12.44 -0.95
C VAL A 49 -0.37 -12.41 -0.58
N ILE A 50 0.42 -11.71 -1.39
CA ILE A 50 1.87 -11.57 -1.20
C ILE A 50 2.18 -10.52 -0.12
N ARG A 51 1.34 -9.48 -0.03
CA ARG A 51 1.44 -8.45 1.00
C ARG A 51 0.07 -7.88 1.32
N TYR A 52 -0.30 -7.94 2.59
CA TYR A 52 -1.42 -7.18 3.14
C TYR A 52 -1.01 -5.71 3.25
N GLY A 53 -1.80 -4.81 2.67
CA GLY A 53 -1.47 -3.40 2.63
C GLY A 53 -2.71 -2.52 2.52
N SER A 54 -2.52 -1.33 1.98
CA SER A 54 -3.59 -0.36 1.76
C SER A 54 -4.74 -0.97 0.97
N CYS A 55 -5.96 -0.68 1.40
CA CYS A 55 -7.22 -1.07 0.76
C CYS A 55 -7.46 -2.58 0.63
N PHE A 56 -6.79 -3.43 1.44
CA PHE A 56 -7.01 -4.89 1.39
C PHE A 56 -8.49 -5.24 1.62
N ASP A 57 -9.11 -4.59 2.60
CA ASP A 57 -10.54 -4.70 2.94
C ASP A 57 -11.45 -4.44 1.73
N LEU A 58 -11.21 -3.34 1.01
CA LEU A 58 -11.98 -2.98 -0.17
C LEU A 58 -11.76 -3.96 -1.33
N ILE A 59 -10.54 -4.48 -1.47
CA ILE A 59 -10.20 -5.44 -2.52
C ILE A 59 -10.87 -6.79 -2.24
N ASP A 60 -10.82 -7.30 -1.00
CA ASP A 60 -11.50 -8.56 -0.63
C ASP A 60 -13.02 -8.44 -0.83
N ASP A 61 -13.62 -7.34 -0.40
CA ASP A 61 -15.06 -7.10 -0.59
C ASP A 61 -15.46 -7.05 -2.07
N LEU A 62 -14.66 -6.37 -2.90
CA LEU A 62 -14.89 -6.28 -4.34
C LEU A 62 -14.77 -7.65 -5.02
N LEU A 63 -13.73 -8.41 -4.69
CA LEU A 63 -13.50 -9.75 -5.26
C LEU A 63 -14.62 -10.72 -4.87
N ARG A 64 -15.06 -10.68 -3.61
CA ARG A 64 -16.17 -11.49 -3.11
C ARG A 64 -17.47 -11.12 -3.82
N THR A 65 -17.78 -9.83 -3.90
CA THR A 65 -19.06 -9.34 -4.43
C THR A 65 -19.21 -9.57 -5.93
N HIS A 66 -18.14 -9.36 -6.70
CA HIS A 66 -18.21 -9.39 -8.16
C HIS A 66 -17.75 -10.70 -8.79
N PHE A 67 -16.95 -11.50 -8.08
CA PHE A 67 -16.31 -12.68 -8.66
C PHE A 67 -16.45 -13.94 -7.79
N ASP A 68 -17.09 -13.87 -6.61
CA ASP A 68 -17.19 -14.98 -5.65
C ASP A 68 -15.80 -15.54 -5.24
N ILE A 69 -14.79 -14.67 -5.23
CA ILE A 69 -13.42 -14.99 -4.83
C ILE A 69 -13.19 -14.45 -3.43
N VAL A 70 -12.68 -15.30 -2.54
CA VAL A 70 -12.33 -14.94 -1.17
C VAL A 70 -10.83 -14.99 -0.99
N LEU A 71 -10.22 -13.87 -0.56
CA LEU A 71 -8.81 -13.85 -0.21
C LEU A 71 -8.60 -14.37 1.22
N PRO A 72 -7.42 -14.94 1.52
CA PRO A 72 -7.05 -15.27 2.90
C PRO A 72 -7.14 -14.03 3.81
N PRO A 73 -7.63 -14.17 5.06
CA PRO A 73 -7.81 -13.02 5.96
C PRO A 73 -6.47 -12.41 6.35
N ASN A 74 -6.46 -11.08 6.54
CA ASN A 74 -5.28 -10.36 7.00
C ASN A 74 -4.91 -10.78 8.44
N PRO A 75 -3.74 -11.39 8.68
CA PRO A 75 -3.35 -11.88 10.00
C PRO A 75 -2.99 -10.76 10.99
N TYR A 76 -2.93 -9.50 10.53
CA TYR A 76 -2.57 -8.33 11.35
C TYR A 76 -3.78 -7.46 11.73
N GLU A 77 -5.00 -7.83 11.30
CA GLU A 77 -6.19 -7.13 11.77
C GLU A 77 -6.48 -7.48 13.25
N GLY A 78 -6.43 -6.47 14.12
CA GLY A 78 -6.75 -6.59 15.55
C GLY A 78 -5.57 -6.61 16.52
N SER A 79 -4.33 -6.51 16.03
CA SER A 79 -3.10 -6.37 16.83
C SER A 79 -2.59 -4.94 16.96
#